data_AF-A0A543N9H0-F1
#
_entry.id   AF-A0A543N9H0-F1
#
_cell.length_a   1.000
_cell.length_b   1.000
_cell.length_c   1.000
_cell.angle_alpha   90.00
_cell.angle_beta   90.00
_cell.angle_gamma   90.00
#
_symmetry.space_group_name_H-M   'P 1'
#
loop_
_entity.id
_entity.type
_entity.pdbx_description
1 polymer ?
#
loop_
_entity_poly.entity_id
_entity_poly.type
_entity_poly.pdbx_seq_one_letter_code
_entity_poly.pdbx_strand_id
1 'polypeptide(L)'
;MSERKKLLLRLDPAVHDALARWAGDELRSTNAQIEFVLRRALADAGRLPSSTKGVPRRGRPPKRNRTDDQESGEVPDEGGPDPDTGDTV
;
A
#
# COMPACT_ATOMS: atom_id res chain seq x y z
N MET A 1 10.53 -6.14 -3.70
CA MET A 1 9.20 -6.63 -3.25
C MET A 1 8.17 -5.87 -4.05
N SER A 2 7.15 -6.51 -4.62
CA SER A 2 6.06 -5.73 -5.22
C SER A 2 5.40 -4.93 -4.11
N GLU A 3 5.35 -3.62 -4.26
CA GLU A 3 4.76 -2.72 -3.30
C GLU A 3 3.29 -3.11 -3.08
N ARG A 4 2.89 -3.31 -1.81
CA ARG A 4 1.50 -3.63 -1.49
C ARG A 4 0.73 -2.33 -1.39
N LYS A 5 -0.16 -2.08 -2.34
CA LYS A 5 -1.04 -0.92 -2.31
C LYS A 5 -2.07 -1.06 -1.19
N LYS A 6 -2.04 -0.13 -0.23
CA LYS A 6 -3.11 0.03 0.76
C LYS A 6 -4.23 0.85 0.12
N LEU A 7 -5.45 0.35 0.18
CA LEU A 7 -6.62 1.00 -0.41
C LEU A 7 -7.81 0.84 0.54
N LEU A 8 -8.62 1.89 0.66
CA LEU A 8 -9.86 1.86 1.42
C LEU A 8 -10.96 1.29 0.53
N LEU A 9 -11.45 0.09 0.87
CA LEU A 9 -12.58 -0.53 0.19
C LEU A 9 -13.87 -0.05 0.84
N ARG A 10 -14.79 0.47 0.03
CA ARG A 10 -16.18 0.64 0.44
C ARG A 10 -16.91 -0.67 0.15
N LEU A 11 -17.35 -1.34 1.21
CA LEU A 11 -18.07 -2.60 1.12
C LEU A 11 -19.31 -2.52 2.01
N ASP A 12 -20.38 -3.18 1.57
CA ASP A 12 -21.53 -3.42 2.43
C ASP A 12 -21.09 -4.19 3.70
N PRO A 13 -21.50 -3.77 4.92
CA PRO A 13 -21.09 -4.44 6.15
C PRO A 13 -21.43 -5.93 6.20
N ALA A 14 -22.59 -6.35 5.68
CA ALA A 14 -22.98 -7.75 5.69
C ALA A 14 -22.09 -8.59 4.76
N VAL A 15 -21.65 -8.02 3.63
CA VAL A 15 -20.70 -8.68 2.72
C VAL A 15 -19.32 -8.79 3.36
N HIS A 16 -18.87 -7.75 4.08
CA HIS A 16 -17.62 -7.81 4.83
C HIS A 16 -17.66 -8.94 5.87
N ASP A 17 -18.76 -9.05 6.62
CA ASP A 17 -18.91 -10.07 7.66
C ASP A 17 -18.95 -11.49 7.08
N ALA A 18 -19.62 -11.68 5.94
CA ALA A 18 -19.63 -12.96 5.24
C ALA A 18 -18.20 -13.36 4.80
N LEU A 19 -17.43 -12.42 4.25
CA LEU A 19 -16.02 -12.66 3.87
C LEU A 19 -15.13 -12.96 5.08
N ALA A 20 -15.35 -12.27 6.20
CA ALA A 20 -14.59 -12.50 7.43
C ALA A 20 -14.87 -13.89 8.02
N ARG A 21 -16.14 -14.34 8.02
CA ARG A 21 -16.51 -15.69 8.46
C ARG A 21 -15.88 -16.76 7.56
N TRP A 22 -16.01 -16.62 6.24
CA TRP A 22 -15.41 -17.55 5.28
C TRP A 22 -13.88 -17.61 5.39
N ALA A 23 -13.22 -16.47 5.61
CA ALA A 23 -11.78 -16.44 5.87
C ALA A 23 -11.41 -17.24 7.13
N GLY A 24 -12.21 -17.11 8.20
CA GLY A 24 -12.06 -17.87 9.44
C GLY A 24 -12.16 -19.38 9.22
N ASP A 25 -13.16 -19.82 8.46
CA ASP A 25 -13.37 -21.25 8.12
C ASP A 25 -12.17 -21.85 7.38
N GLU A 26 -11.47 -21.05 6.57
CA GLU A 26 -10.31 -21.46 5.77
C GLU A 26 -8.96 -21.14 6.43
N LEU A 27 -8.94 -20.68 7.68
CA LEU A 27 -7.73 -20.28 8.42
C LEU A 27 -6.89 -19.23 7.66
N ARG A 28 -7.57 -18.29 6.99
CA ARG A 28 -7.02 -17.15 6.26
C ARG A 28 -7.33 -15.85 6.99
N SER A 29 -6.51 -14.82 6.76
CA SER A 29 -6.91 -13.47 7.12
C SER A 29 -7.96 -12.95 6.14
N THR A 30 -8.82 -12.04 6.57
CA THR A 30 -9.84 -11.41 5.71
C THR A 30 -9.22 -10.78 4.46
N ASN A 31 -8.08 -10.09 4.59
CA ASN A 31 -7.37 -9.53 3.42
C ASN A 31 -6.87 -10.60 2.45
N ALA A 32 -6.35 -11.73 2.96
CA ALA A 32 -5.91 -12.83 2.10
C ALA A 32 -7.09 -13.47 1.38
N GLN A 33 -8.26 -13.54 2.03
CA GLN A 33 -9.49 -14.03 1.41
C GLN A 33 -9.99 -13.09 0.32
N ILE A 34 -10.05 -11.79 0.60
CA ILE A 34 -10.42 -10.76 -0.39
C ILE A 34 -9.51 -10.84 -1.61
N GLU A 35 -8.18 -10.92 -1.40
CA GLU A 35 -7.23 -11.04 -2.51
C GLU A 35 -7.46 -12.32 -3.33
N PHE A 36 -7.71 -13.45 -2.67
CA PHE A 36 -7.99 -14.72 -3.34
C PHE A 36 -9.25 -14.64 -4.22
N VAL A 37 -10.35 -14.12 -3.66
CA VAL A 37 -11.62 -13.96 -4.39
C VAL A 37 -11.45 -13.02 -5.58
N LEU A 38 -10.78 -11.88 -5.41
CA LEU A 38 -10.56 -10.92 -6.50
C LEU A 38 -9.69 -11.51 -7.61
N ARG A 39 -8.61 -12.22 -7.27
CA ARG A 39 -7.75 -12.88 -8.28
C ARG A 39 -8.52 -13.94 -9.05
N ARG A 40 -9.33 -14.74 -8.35
CA ARG A 40 -10.17 -15.75 -8.98
C ARG A 40 -11.20 -15.11 -9.91
N ALA A 41 -11.93 -14.10 -9.45
CA ALA A 41 -12.93 -13.41 -10.27
C ALA A 41 -12.30 -12.75 -11.51
N LEU A 42 -11.11 -12.16 -11.39
CA LEU A 42 -10.36 -11.62 -12.52
C LEU A 42 -9.91 -12.72 -13.50
N ALA A 43 -9.46 -13.87 -13.00
CA ALA A 43 -9.06 -15.00 -13.83
C ALA A 43 -10.26 -15.58 -14.59
N ASP A 44 -11.37 -15.81 -13.89
CA ASP A 44 -12.61 -16.34 -14.45
C ASP A 44 -13.19 -15.38 -15.51
N ALA A 45 -13.01 -14.07 -15.33
CA ALA A 45 -13.38 -13.05 -16.32
C ALA A 45 -12.36 -12.87 -17.46
N GLY A 46 -11.23 -13.58 -17.45
CA GLY A 46 -10.15 -13.42 -18.44
C GLY A 46 -9.41 -12.07 -18.35
N ARG A 47 -9.48 -11.39 -17.20
CA ARG A 47 -8.94 -10.04 -16.96
C ARG A 47 -7.74 -10.02 -16.02
N LEU A 48 -7.25 -11.18 -15.59
CA LEU A 48 -6.09 -11.24 -14.71
C LEU A 48 -4.83 -10.77 -15.45
N PRO A 49 -4.11 -9.73 -14.98
CA PRO A 49 -2.91 -9.27 -15.66
C PRO A 49 -1.80 -10.32 -15.63
N SER A 50 -1.10 -10.51 -16.75
CA SER A 50 0.02 -11.45 -16.90
C SER A 50 1.23 -11.14 -16.01
N SER A 51 1.35 -9.90 -15.53
CA SER A 51 2.41 -9.43 -14.62
C SER A 51 2.13 -9.71 -13.14
N THR A 52 1.01 -10.34 -12.79
CA THR A 52 0.69 -10.64 -11.39
C THR A 52 1.63 -11.71 -10.82
N LYS A 53 2.48 -11.33 -9.86
CA LYS A 53 3.32 -12.29 -9.14
C LYS A 53 2.44 -13.28 -8.35
N GLY A 54 2.85 -14.55 -8.35
CA GLY A 54 2.19 -15.62 -7.61
C GLY A 54 2.15 -15.35 -6.10
N VAL A 55 1.20 -15.98 -5.41
CA VAL A 55 1.05 -15.87 -3.96
C VAL A 55 2.36 -16.30 -3.27
N PRO A 56 2.98 -15.45 -2.41
CA PRO A 56 4.20 -15.81 -1.71
C PRO A 56 3.97 -17.03 -0.82
N ARG A 57 4.88 -18.01 -0.86
CA ARG A 57 4.82 -19.19 0.02
C ARG A 57 4.96 -18.77 1.49
N ARG A 58 4.18 -19.39 2.37
CA ARG A 58 4.29 -19.21 3.83
C ARG A 58 5.70 -19.60 4.30
N GLY A 59 6.29 -18.82 5.21
CA GLY A 59 7.43 -19.25 6.03
C GLY A 59 8.77 -18.55 5.84
N ARG A 60 8.98 -17.69 4.82
CA ARG A 60 10.23 -16.92 4.73
C ARG A 60 10.04 -15.55 4.09
N PRO A 61 10.18 -14.45 4.85
CA PRO A 61 10.40 -13.14 4.26
C PRO A 61 11.73 -13.17 3.49
N PRO A 62 11.78 -12.76 2.21
CA PRO A 62 13.06 -12.50 1.55
C PRO A 62 13.78 -11.32 2.24
N LYS A 63 15.11 -11.43 2.42
CA LYS A 63 15.96 -10.40 3.04
C LYS A 63 15.82 -9.08 2.28
N ARG A 64 15.45 -7.98 2.97
CA ARG A 64 15.42 -6.63 2.39
C ARG A 64 16.85 -6.10 2.28
N ASN A 65 17.30 -5.72 1.07
CA ASN A 65 18.42 -4.79 0.94
C ASN A 65 17.93 -3.41 1.40
N ARG A 66 18.66 -2.79 2.34
CA ARG A 66 18.43 -1.43 2.82
C ARG A 66 19.09 -0.47 1.83
N THR A 67 18.31 0.00 0.87
CA THR A 67 18.58 1.22 0.13
C THR A 67 17.22 1.76 -0.29
N ASP A 68 17.07 3.08 -0.32
CA ASP A 68 15.93 3.81 -0.91
C ASP A 68 14.84 4.32 0.06
N ASP A 69 15.22 4.90 1.21
CA ASP A 69 14.33 5.81 1.98
C ASP A 69 15.13 6.97 2.62
N GLN A 70 16.04 7.60 1.85
CA GLN A 70 16.72 8.85 2.23
C GLN A 70 16.70 9.83 1.06
N GLU A 71 15.51 10.19 0.56
CA GLU A 71 15.36 11.43 -0.21
C GLU A 71 13.88 11.84 -0.32
N SER A 72 13.45 12.70 0.59
CA SER A 72 12.26 13.55 0.51
C SER A 72 12.45 14.57 1.63
N GLY A 73 13.30 15.57 1.44
CA GLY A 73 12.92 16.79 0.73
C GLY A 73 13.05 17.92 1.73
N GLU A 74 14.30 18.36 1.92
CA GLU A 74 14.68 19.59 2.60
C GLU A 74 13.84 20.74 2.04
N VAL A 75 13.15 21.49 2.91
CA VAL A 75 12.40 22.69 2.51
C VAL A 75 13.42 23.82 2.34
N PRO A 76 13.57 24.45 1.16
CA PRO A 76 14.51 25.56 1.01
C PRO A 76 13.95 26.80 1.75
N ASP A 77 14.73 27.31 2.70
CA ASP A 77 14.55 28.62 3.31
C ASP A 77 14.92 29.69 2.26
N GLU A 78 13.92 30.34 1.66
CA GLU A 78 14.16 31.43 0.72
C GLU A 78 14.66 32.67 1.48
N GLY A 79 15.92 33.02 1.24
CA GLY A 79 16.57 34.24 1.73
C GLY A 79 15.77 35.50 1.39
N GLY A 80 15.61 36.36 2.40
CA GLY A 80 14.81 37.57 2.34
C GLY A 80 15.39 38.72 1.50
N PRO A 81 14.72 39.89 1.51
CA PRO A 81 15.31 41.13 1.02
C PRO A 81 15.55 42.15 2.14
N ASP A 82 16.82 42.53 2.20
CA ASP A 82 17.48 43.83 2.41
C ASP A 82 17.17 44.79 3.59
N PRO A 83 18.23 45.45 4.10
CA PRO A 83 18.19 46.36 5.24
C PRO A 83 17.85 47.78 4.81
N ASP A 84 16.83 48.38 5.40
CA ASP A 84 16.55 49.81 5.23
C ASP A 84 16.68 50.54 6.58
N THR A 85 17.79 51.29 6.66
CA THR A 85 17.87 52.69 7.09
C THR A 85 17.32 53.09 8.46
N GLY A 86 18.23 53.59 9.31
CA GLY A 86 17.86 54.31 10.52
C GLY A 86 19.04 54.83 11.33
N ASP A 87 19.99 55.52 10.68
CA ASP A 87 20.80 56.55 11.35
C ASP A 87 19.86 57.68 11.78
N THR A 88 19.96 58.16 13.03
CA THR A 88 19.83 59.57 13.46
C THR A 88 19.70 59.67 15.00
N VAL A 89 20.76 60.24 15.60
CA VAL A 89 20.88 61.08 16.84
C VAL A 89 20.49 60.48 18.20
#